data_AF-A0A2A3JTX1-F1
#
_entry.id   AF-A0A2A3JTX1-F1
#
_cell.length_a   1.000
_cell.length_b   1.000
_cell.length_c   1.000
_cell.angle_alpha   90.00
_cell.angle_beta   90.00
_cell.angle_gamma   90.00
#
_symmetry.space_group_name_H-M   'P 1'
#
loop_
_entity.id
_entity.type
_entity.pdbx_description
1 polymer ?
#
loop_
_entity_poly.entity_id
_entity_poly.type
_entity_poly.pdbx_seq_one_letter_code
_entity_poly.pdbx_strand_id
1 'polypeptide(L)'
;MPANRAEETQKRHDGRVRQSGYEQFQKALLDGRLRPGQLVSQRDLVAMLVLSIGALRELLPRLESEGLINVLPQRGIQIPAIDLPMIRDAFQMRAALEREAVLNAVRTMPDAVIREQLELHRDVLAQVKADPSEAVLARGQEIDTGFHALLIAATKNELILSAYDINSIRIRLIKLDRIRLSPVTLPAAFADHIAVIEAL
;
A
#
# COMPACT_ATOMS: atom_id res chain seq x y z
N MET A 1 40.17 -5.23 20.21
CA MET A 1 39.19 -4.24 19.70
C MET A 1 37.80 -4.88 19.65
N PRO A 2 37.00 -4.84 20.74
CA PRO A 2 35.68 -5.50 20.83
C PRO A 2 34.47 -4.58 20.53
N ALA A 3 34.67 -3.28 20.31
CA ALA A 3 33.60 -2.30 20.16
C ALA A 3 32.69 -2.49 18.92
N ASN A 4 33.20 -3.10 17.84
CA ASN A 4 32.49 -3.16 16.56
C ASN A 4 31.27 -4.11 16.54
N ARG A 5 31.28 -5.15 17.38
CA ARG A 5 30.24 -6.20 17.35
C ARG A 5 28.98 -5.81 18.12
N ALA A 6 29.11 -4.99 19.16
CA ALA A 6 27.99 -4.49 19.95
C ALA A 6 27.20 -3.40 19.20
N GLU A 7 27.90 -2.49 18.51
CA GLU A 7 27.28 -1.44 17.69
C GLU A 7 26.53 -2.00 16.46
N GLU A 8 27.06 -3.02 15.80
CA GLU A 8 26.37 -3.71 14.70
C GLU A 8 25.12 -4.47 15.17
N THR A 9 25.16 -5.05 16.37
CA THR A 9 24.02 -5.79 16.94
C THR A 9 22.92 -4.81 17.36
N GLN A 10 23.28 -3.68 17.95
CA GLN A 10 22.36 -2.59 18.30
C GLN A 10 21.71 -1.99 17.04
N LYS A 11 22.48 -1.66 16.00
CA LYS A 11 21.94 -1.16 14.72
C LYS A 11 20.98 -2.13 14.04
N ARG A 12 21.28 -3.43 14.07
CA ARG A 12 20.39 -4.47 13.51
C ARG A 12 19.10 -4.61 14.32
N HIS A 13 19.17 -4.46 15.64
CA HIS A 13 18.00 -4.46 16.51
C HIS A 13 17.12 -3.22 16.26
N ASP A 14 17.71 -2.04 16.24
CA ASP A 14 17.02 -0.78 15.97
C ASP A 14 16.38 -0.77 14.57
N GLY A 15 17.07 -1.32 13.56
CA GLY A 15 16.53 -1.49 12.21
C GLY A 15 15.29 -2.40 12.16
N ARG A 16 15.29 -3.51 12.91
CA ARG A 16 14.12 -4.40 13.00
C ARG A 16 12.94 -3.76 13.75
N VAL A 17 13.23 -3.00 14.81
CA VAL A 17 12.19 -2.27 15.56
C VAL A 17 11.55 -1.18 14.70
N ARG A 18 12.35 -0.42 13.92
CA ARG A 18 11.84 0.59 12.99
C ARG A 18 10.99 -0.02 11.87
N GLN A 19 11.44 -1.14 11.29
CA GLN A 19 10.66 -1.86 10.28
C GLN A 19 9.33 -2.36 10.85
N SER A 20 9.37 -2.96 12.06
CA SER A 20 8.17 -3.39 12.77
C SER A 20 7.22 -2.22 13.09
N GLY A 21 7.74 -1.05 13.48
CA GLY A 21 6.92 0.13 13.76
C GLY A 21 6.19 0.67 12.53
N TYR A 22 6.86 0.67 11.38
CA TYR A 22 6.29 1.10 10.10
C TYR A 22 5.17 0.14 9.65
N GLU A 23 5.39 -1.17 9.74
CA GLU A 23 4.39 -2.20 9.44
C GLU A 23 3.17 -2.09 10.38
N GLN A 24 3.41 -1.86 11.68
CA GLN A 24 2.33 -1.66 12.64
C GLN A 24 1.52 -0.39 12.36
N PHE A 25 2.18 0.68 11.90
CA PHE A 25 1.50 1.91 11.51
C PHE A 25 0.60 1.69 10.30
N GLN A 26 1.12 1.05 9.25
CA GLN A 26 0.30 0.67 8.09
C GLN A 26 -0.88 -0.20 8.52
N LYS A 27 -0.64 -1.24 9.33
CA LYS A 27 -1.71 -2.08 9.85
C LYS A 27 -2.76 -1.28 10.62
N ALA A 28 -2.35 -0.30 11.44
CA ALA A 28 -3.27 0.56 12.17
C ALA A 28 -4.15 1.44 11.26
N LEU A 29 -3.59 1.95 10.16
CA LEU A 29 -4.35 2.66 9.12
C LEU A 29 -5.37 1.73 8.44
N LEU A 30 -4.94 0.53 8.07
CA LEU A 30 -5.74 -0.41 7.30
C LEU A 30 -6.87 -1.06 8.11
N ASP A 31 -6.62 -1.29 9.40
CA ASP A 31 -7.63 -1.77 10.36
C ASP A 31 -8.59 -0.64 10.80
N GLY A 32 -8.39 0.60 10.34
CA GLY A 32 -9.20 1.77 10.72
C GLY A 32 -9.00 2.26 12.16
N ARG A 33 -7.94 1.80 12.84
CA ARG A 33 -7.52 2.29 14.17
C ARG A 33 -6.94 3.70 14.08
N LEU A 34 -6.27 4.01 12.97
CA LEU A 34 -5.91 5.36 12.56
C LEU A 34 -6.80 5.76 11.39
N ARG A 35 -7.47 6.92 11.50
CA ARG A 35 -8.44 7.40 10.52
C ARG A 35 -7.92 8.64 9.79
N PRO A 36 -8.25 8.82 8.50
CA PRO A 36 -7.95 10.06 7.78
C PRO A 36 -8.43 11.31 8.54
N GLY A 37 -7.57 12.33 8.62
CA GLY A 37 -7.84 13.58 9.32
C GLY A 37 -7.74 13.51 10.86
N GLN A 38 -7.57 12.31 11.45
CA GLN A 38 -7.47 12.13 12.89
C GLN A 38 -6.22 12.82 13.46
N LEU A 39 -6.39 13.54 14.56
CA LEU A 39 -5.29 14.04 15.38
C LEU A 39 -5.02 13.05 16.52
N VAL A 40 -3.77 12.61 16.66
CA VAL A 40 -3.33 11.60 17.63
C VAL A 40 -2.17 12.15 18.45
N SER A 41 -2.19 11.92 19.77
CA SER A 41 -1.06 12.29 20.61
C SER A 41 0.12 11.33 20.42
N GLN A 42 1.35 11.79 20.68
CA GLN A 42 2.52 10.92 20.64
C GLN A 42 2.39 9.71 21.59
N ARG A 43 1.76 9.93 22.75
CA ARG A 43 1.53 8.89 23.76
C ARG A 43 0.58 7.81 23.25
N ASP A 44 -0.52 8.21 22.60
CA ASP A 44 -1.51 7.26 22.10
C ASP A 44 -0.96 6.47 20.91
N LEU A 45 -0.16 7.13 20.05
CA LEU A 45 0.49 6.45 18.93
C LEU A 45 1.54 5.44 19.42
N VAL A 46 2.32 5.77 20.46
CA VAL A 46 3.21 4.82 21.15
C VAL A 46 2.45 3.58 21.62
N ALA A 47 1.32 3.77 22.31
CA ALA A 47 0.53 2.67 22.82
C ALA A 47 -0.07 1.83 21.68
N MET A 48 -0.56 2.47 20.62
CA MET A 48 -1.21 1.80 19.49
C MET A 48 -0.25 1.00 18.61
N LEU A 49 0.99 1.47 18.47
CA LEU A 49 2.04 0.83 17.67
C LEU A 49 2.99 -0.04 18.51
N VAL A 50 2.73 -0.14 19.83
CA VAL A 50 3.56 -0.91 20.77
C VAL A 50 5.05 -0.53 20.63
N LEU A 51 5.34 0.77 20.58
CA LEU A 51 6.69 1.32 20.41
C LEU A 51 7.17 2.05 21.67
N SER A 52 8.48 2.19 21.84
CA SER A 52 9.02 3.17 22.79
C SER A 52 8.87 4.59 22.25
N ILE A 53 8.90 5.61 23.12
CA ILE A 53 8.89 7.02 22.69
C ILE A 53 10.10 7.33 21.79
N GLY A 54 11.27 6.76 22.09
CA GLY A 54 12.47 6.90 21.28
C GLY A 54 12.27 6.32 19.88
N ALA A 55 11.78 5.08 19.79
CA ALA A 55 11.50 4.42 18.52
C ALA A 55 10.46 5.19 17.68
N LEU A 56 9.41 5.73 18.33
CA LEU A 56 8.44 6.57 17.62
C LEU A 56 9.11 7.84 17.07
N ARG A 57 9.93 8.55 17.85
CA ARG A 57 10.63 9.76 17.38
C ARG A 57 11.52 9.50 16.17
N GLU A 58 12.10 8.31 16.06
CA GLU A 58 12.90 7.93 14.89
C GLU A 58 12.04 7.55 13.68
N LEU A 59 10.81 7.09 13.90
CA LEU A 59 9.87 6.71 12.85
C LEU A 59 9.15 7.92 12.23
N LEU A 60 8.86 8.96 13.03
CA LEU A 60 8.10 10.14 12.58
C LEU A 60 8.69 10.82 11.33
N PRO A 61 10.01 11.10 11.23
CA PRO A 61 10.57 11.76 10.06
C PRO A 61 10.34 10.98 8.77
N ARG A 62 10.41 9.64 8.83
CA ARG A 62 10.12 8.78 7.68
C ARG A 62 8.65 8.89 7.28
N LEU A 63 7.73 8.68 8.23
CA LEU A 63 6.29 8.76 7.97
C LEU A 63 5.89 10.14 7.42
N GLU A 64 6.50 11.21 7.91
CA GLU A 64 6.24 12.58 7.47
C GLU A 64 6.82 12.85 6.07
N SER A 65 8.05 12.40 5.79
CA SER A 65 8.66 12.51 4.46
C SER A 65 7.87 11.75 3.39
N GLU A 66 7.23 10.65 3.80
CA GLU A 66 6.33 9.85 2.98
C GLU A 66 4.90 10.41 2.99
N GLY A 67 4.65 11.55 3.61
CA GLY A 67 3.33 12.20 3.65
C GLY A 67 2.23 11.31 4.23
N LEU A 68 2.57 10.38 5.12
CA LEU A 68 1.63 9.50 5.83
C LEU A 68 1.17 10.08 7.17
N ILE A 69 1.86 11.12 7.65
CA ILE A 69 1.51 11.94 8.81
C ILE A 69 1.90 13.40 8.56
N ASN A 70 1.30 14.30 9.34
CA ASN A 70 1.77 15.68 9.53
C ASN A 70 2.08 15.88 11.01
N VAL A 71 3.33 16.21 11.36
CA VAL A 71 3.69 16.51 12.74
C VAL A 71 3.35 17.97 13.04
N LEU A 72 2.37 18.19 13.92
CA LEU A 72 1.90 19.53 14.29
C LEU A 72 2.52 19.94 15.64
N PRO A 73 3.39 20.98 15.67
CA PRO A 73 4.02 21.44 16.90
C PRO A 73 2.98 21.71 17.99
N GLN A 74 3.19 21.13 19.18
CA GLN A 74 2.32 21.25 20.37
C GLN A 74 0.87 20.71 20.21
N ARG A 75 0.46 20.28 19.01
CA ARG A 75 -0.90 19.81 18.72
C ARG A 75 -0.99 18.30 18.54
N GLY A 76 0.12 17.64 18.21
CA GLY A 76 0.18 16.19 18.05
C GLY A 76 0.55 15.78 16.63
N ILE A 77 0.12 14.59 16.23
CA ILE A 77 0.42 14.00 14.93
C ILE A 77 -0.91 13.80 14.21
N GLN A 78 -1.04 14.38 13.02
CA GLN A 78 -2.26 14.29 12.23
C GLN A 78 -2.09 13.25 11.11
N ILE A 79 -3.07 12.37 10.94
CA ILE A 79 -3.18 11.52 9.75
C ILE A 79 -3.74 12.37 8.60
N PRO A 80 -3.14 12.36 7.40
CA PRO A 80 -3.62 13.13 6.27
C PRO A 80 -5.11 12.87 6.01
N ALA A 81 -5.86 13.93 5.74
CA ALA A 81 -7.24 13.81 5.28
C ALA A 81 -7.26 13.38 3.82
N ILE A 82 -8.29 12.64 3.42
CA ILE A 82 -8.49 12.27 2.02
C ILE A 82 -9.31 13.39 1.36
N ASP A 83 -8.61 14.20 0.57
CA ASP A 83 -9.19 15.27 -0.25
C ASP A 83 -8.99 15.00 -1.75
N LEU A 84 -9.62 15.82 -2.60
CA LEU A 84 -9.52 15.66 -4.06
C LEU A 84 -8.07 15.80 -4.57
N PRO A 85 -7.25 16.75 -4.10
CA PRO A 85 -5.82 16.80 -4.45
C PRO A 85 -5.08 15.49 -4.14
N MET A 86 -5.22 14.94 -2.92
CA MET A 86 -4.57 13.69 -2.54
C MET A 86 -4.98 12.53 -3.45
N ILE A 87 -6.28 12.41 -3.76
CA ILE A 87 -6.79 11.39 -4.67
C ILE A 87 -6.16 11.54 -6.05
N ARG A 88 -6.23 12.76 -6.63
CA ARG A 88 -5.67 13.05 -7.95
C ARG A 88 -4.19 12.69 -8.01
N ASP A 89 -3.41 13.17 -7.06
CA ASP A 89 -1.95 13.05 -7.08
C ASP A 89 -1.53 11.58 -6.90
N ALA A 90 -2.17 10.84 -5.99
CA ALA A 90 -1.89 9.43 -5.77
C ALA A 90 -2.21 8.59 -7.02
N PHE A 91 -3.37 8.80 -7.66
CA PHE A 91 -3.74 8.05 -8.87
C PHE A 91 -2.92 8.47 -10.10
N GLN A 92 -2.54 9.74 -10.22
CA GLN A 92 -1.66 10.20 -11.31
C GLN A 92 -0.26 9.58 -11.20
N MET A 93 0.33 9.57 -10.00
CA MET A 93 1.62 8.92 -9.75
C MET A 93 1.55 7.43 -10.06
N ARG A 94 0.48 6.76 -9.61
CA ARG A 94 0.23 5.35 -9.90
C ARG A 94 0.18 5.07 -11.40
N ALA A 95 -0.60 5.84 -12.15
CA ALA A 95 -0.72 5.68 -13.60
C ALA A 95 0.63 5.86 -14.32
N ALA A 96 1.45 6.81 -13.88
CA ALA A 96 2.78 7.03 -14.45
C ALA A 96 3.71 5.83 -14.24
N LEU A 97 3.72 5.25 -13.03
CA LEU A 97 4.56 4.08 -12.68
C LEU A 97 4.05 2.80 -13.34
N GLU A 98 2.73 2.55 -13.29
CA GLU A 98 2.14 1.35 -13.88
C GLU A 98 2.26 1.33 -15.40
N ARG A 99 2.27 2.49 -16.08
CA ARG A 99 2.54 2.55 -17.52
C ARG A 99 3.92 2.00 -17.87
N GLU A 100 4.96 2.41 -17.14
CA GLU A 100 6.31 1.89 -17.35
C GLU A 100 6.38 0.39 -17.01
N ALA A 101 5.67 -0.02 -15.96
CA ALA A 101 5.56 -1.41 -15.56
C ALA A 101 4.94 -2.31 -16.64
N VAL A 102 3.84 -1.86 -17.26
CA VAL A 102 3.20 -2.56 -18.39
C VAL A 102 4.16 -2.68 -19.57
N LEU A 103 4.88 -1.62 -19.93
CA LEU A 103 5.86 -1.68 -21.04
C LEU A 103 6.99 -2.70 -20.77
N ASN A 104 7.38 -2.89 -19.51
CA ASN A 104 8.34 -3.93 -19.13
C ASN A 104 7.70 -5.32 -19.11
N ALA A 105 6.46 -5.43 -18.64
CA ALA A 105 5.71 -6.67 -18.62
C ALA A 105 5.58 -7.27 -20.02
N VAL A 106 5.18 -6.48 -21.02
CA VAL A 106 5.08 -6.91 -22.44
C VAL A 106 6.38 -7.57 -22.95
N ARG A 107 7.54 -7.11 -22.48
CA ARG A 107 8.85 -7.59 -22.96
C ARG A 107 9.37 -8.81 -22.21
N THR A 108 8.91 -9.02 -20.97
CA THR A 108 9.62 -9.89 -20.02
C THR A 108 8.72 -10.85 -19.25
N MET A 109 7.42 -10.62 -19.23
CA MET A 109 6.49 -11.42 -18.44
C MET A 109 6.21 -12.75 -19.14
N PRO A 110 6.37 -13.90 -18.45
CA PRO A 110 6.08 -15.19 -19.05
C PRO A 110 4.58 -15.37 -19.35
N ASP A 111 4.24 -15.95 -20.51
CA ASP A 111 2.85 -16.26 -20.91
C ASP A 111 2.09 -17.09 -19.86
N ALA A 112 2.79 -17.92 -19.09
CA ALA A 112 2.18 -18.69 -18.00
C ALA A 112 1.62 -17.78 -16.90
N VAL A 113 2.35 -16.70 -16.56
CA VAL A 113 1.92 -15.72 -15.54
C VAL A 113 0.76 -14.88 -16.08
N ILE A 114 0.81 -14.46 -17.35
CA ILE A 114 -0.28 -13.71 -17.99
C ILE A 114 -1.58 -14.54 -17.98
N ARG A 115 -1.49 -15.82 -18.38
CA ARG A 115 -2.65 -16.74 -18.34
C ARG A 115 -3.18 -16.95 -16.93
N GLU A 116 -2.32 -17.13 -15.93
CA GLU A 116 -2.74 -17.26 -14.54
C GLU A 116 -3.52 -16.01 -14.07
N GLN A 117 -3.01 -14.81 -14.36
CA GLN A 117 -3.70 -13.58 -13.99
C GLN A 117 -5.06 -13.46 -14.69
N LEU A 118 -5.15 -13.82 -15.98
CA LEU A 118 -6.41 -13.79 -16.72
C LEU A 118 -7.47 -14.70 -16.08
N GLU A 119 -7.08 -15.93 -15.72
CA GLU A 119 -7.97 -16.88 -15.06
C GLU A 119 -8.41 -16.41 -13.67
N LEU A 120 -7.49 -15.85 -12.87
CA LEU A 120 -7.81 -15.27 -11.56
C LEU A 120 -8.85 -14.14 -11.66
N HIS A 121 -8.72 -13.24 -12.65
CA HIS A 121 -9.66 -12.14 -12.83
C HIS A 121 -11.03 -12.63 -13.31
N ARG A 122 -11.07 -13.59 -14.24
CA ARG A 122 -12.32 -14.20 -14.73
C ARG A 122 -13.05 -14.97 -13.63
N ASP A 123 -12.34 -15.71 -12.79
CA ASP A 123 -12.91 -16.45 -11.66
C ASP A 123 -13.59 -15.51 -10.67
N VAL A 124 -12.93 -14.41 -10.27
CA VAL A 124 -13.55 -13.42 -9.37
C VAL A 124 -14.79 -12.78 -10.00
N LEU A 125 -14.76 -12.43 -11.28
CA LEU A 125 -15.93 -11.86 -11.96
C LEU A 125 -17.12 -12.83 -11.96
N ALA A 126 -16.86 -14.11 -12.23
CA ALA A 126 -17.89 -15.14 -12.17
C ALA A 126 -18.46 -15.30 -10.76
N GLN A 127 -17.61 -15.28 -9.74
CA GLN A 127 -18.00 -15.40 -8.33
C GLN A 127 -18.82 -14.20 -7.86
N VAL A 128 -18.40 -12.96 -8.15
CA VAL A 128 -19.16 -11.74 -7.76
C VAL A 128 -20.55 -11.72 -8.38
N LYS A 129 -20.70 -12.24 -9.61
CA LYS A 129 -22.00 -12.35 -10.28
C LYS A 129 -22.92 -13.39 -9.63
N ALA A 130 -22.35 -14.48 -9.11
CA ALA A 130 -23.10 -15.56 -8.48
C ALA A 130 -23.41 -15.28 -7.00
N ASP A 131 -22.44 -14.77 -6.25
CA ASP A 131 -22.51 -14.42 -4.84
C ASP A 131 -21.64 -13.19 -4.53
N PRO A 132 -22.23 -11.98 -4.45
CA PRO A 132 -21.50 -10.75 -4.14
C PRO A 132 -21.21 -10.60 -2.63
N SER A 133 -20.77 -11.68 -1.98
CA SER A 133 -20.47 -11.68 -0.54
C SER A 133 -19.20 -10.89 -0.21
N GLU A 134 -19.07 -10.45 1.05
CA GLU A 134 -17.89 -9.72 1.52
C GLU A 134 -16.59 -10.52 1.32
N ALA A 135 -16.64 -11.84 1.45
CA ALA A 135 -15.49 -12.72 1.21
C ALA A 135 -15.02 -12.67 -0.24
N VAL A 136 -15.95 -12.69 -1.20
CA VAL A 136 -15.62 -12.60 -2.63
C VAL A 136 -15.08 -11.21 -2.97
N LEU A 137 -15.67 -10.14 -2.43
CA LEU A 137 -15.16 -8.77 -2.62
C LEU A 137 -13.76 -8.58 -2.01
N ALA A 138 -13.50 -9.16 -0.83
CA ALA A 138 -12.18 -9.14 -0.21
C ALA A 138 -11.14 -9.88 -1.07
N ARG A 139 -11.48 -11.06 -1.60
CA ARG A 139 -10.64 -11.79 -2.55
C ARG A 139 -10.39 -10.97 -3.82
N GLY A 140 -11.40 -10.29 -4.34
CA GLY A 140 -11.25 -9.36 -5.46
C GLY A 140 -10.28 -8.22 -5.16
N GLN A 141 -10.33 -7.65 -3.96
CA GLN A 141 -9.39 -6.61 -3.53
C GLN A 141 -7.95 -7.13 -3.39
N GLU A 142 -7.77 -8.37 -2.95
CA GLU A 142 -6.46 -9.03 -2.89
C GLU A 142 -5.88 -9.25 -4.30
N ILE A 143 -6.70 -9.76 -5.24
CA ILE A 143 -6.29 -9.97 -6.63
C ILE A 143 -5.99 -8.64 -7.34
N ASP A 144 -6.83 -7.62 -7.17
CA ASP A 144 -6.57 -6.25 -7.64
C ASP A 144 -5.20 -5.76 -7.15
N THR A 145 -4.96 -5.79 -5.83
CA THR A 145 -3.68 -5.33 -5.26
C THR A 145 -2.49 -6.14 -5.77
N GLY A 146 -2.64 -7.47 -5.85
CA GLY A 146 -1.60 -8.38 -6.32
C GLY A 146 -1.23 -8.19 -7.78
N PHE A 147 -2.21 -7.94 -8.65
CA PHE A 147 -1.98 -7.69 -10.07
C PHE A 147 -1.12 -6.45 -10.31
N HIS A 148 -1.45 -5.33 -9.65
CA HIS A 148 -0.65 -4.11 -9.82
C HIS A 148 0.75 -4.26 -9.21
N ALA A 149 0.89 -4.94 -8.07
CA ALA A 149 2.20 -5.24 -7.49
C ALA A 149 3.06 -6.14 -8.42
N LEU A 150 2.44 -7.12 -9.09
CA LEU A 150 3.10 -7.99 -10.07
C LEU A 150 3.64 -7.18 -11.25
N LEU A 151 2.83 -6.29 -11.82
CA LEU A 151 3.28 -5.40 -12.92
C LEU A 151 4.50 -4.59 -12.47
N ILE A 152 4.40 -3.94 -11.32
CA ILE A 152 5.48 -3.10 -10.78
C ILE A 152 6.75 -3.92 -10.54
N ALA A 153 6.64 -5.12 -9.99
CA ALA A 153 7.78 -6.02 -9.78
C ALA A 153 8.47 -6.43 -11.09
N ALA A 154 7.73 -6.52 -12.20
CA ALA A 154 8.29 -6.83 -13.51
C ALA A 154 9.30 -5.79 -14.01
N THR A 155 9.25 -4.55 -13.48
CA THR A 155 10.25 -3.51 -13.81
C THR A 155 11.65 -3.85 -13.31
N LYS A 156 11.77 -4.68 -12.26
CA LYS A 156 13.02 -4.98 -11.56
C LYS A 156 13.82 -3.72 -11.19
N ASN A 157 13.11 -2.62 -10.91
CA ASN A 157 13.69 -1.32 -10.60
C ASN A 157 13.31 -0.91 -9.18
N GLU A 158 14.26 -1.08 -8.25
CA GLU A 158 14.05 -0.81 -6.82
C GLU A 158 13.52 0.60 -6.52
N LEU A 159 13.87 1.61 -7.34
CA LEU A 159 13.35 2.97 -7.17
C LEU A 159 11.86 3.06 -7.54
N ILE A 160 11.44 2.35 -8.59
CA ILE A 160 10.02 2.26 -8.98
C ILE A 160 9.24 1.49 -7.91
N LEU A 161 9.76 0.34 -7.46
CA LEU A 161 9.12 -0.47 -6.42
C LEU A 161 8.93 0.36 -5.15
N SER A 162 9.99 1.01 -4.66
CA SER A 162 9.92 1.82 -3.43
C SER A 162 8.94 2.99 -3.56
N ALA A 163 8.96 3.71 -4.69
CA ALA A 163 8.04 4.81 -4.94
C ALA A 163 6.57 4.34 -5.02
N TYR A 164 6.34 3.19 -5.65
CA TYR A 164 5.03 2.58 -5.76
C TYR A 164 4.50 2.11 -4.40
N ASP A 165 5.32 1.43 -3.60
CA ASP A 165 4.94 0.92 -2.28
C ASP A 165 4.46 2.04 -1.35
N ILE A 166 5.19 3.14 -1.29
CA ILE A 166 4.78 4.33 -0.50
C ILE A 166 3.44 4.87 -1.00
N ASN A 167 3.26 4.99 -2.32
CA ASN A 167 2.03 5.48 -2.90
C ASN A 167 0.84 4.52 -2.71
N SER A 168 1.10 3.21 -2.69
CA SER A 168 0.09 2.17 -2.49
C SER A 168 -0.63 2.31 -1.15
N ILE A 169 0.06 2.78 -0.11
CA ILE A 169 -0.53 3.05 1.21
C ILE A 169 -1.60 4.15 1.10
N ARG A 170 -1.32 5.23 0.36
CA ARG A 170 -2.28 6.32 0.12
C ARG A 170 -3.48 5.84 -0.70
N ILE A 171 -3.23 5.09 -1.77
CA ILE A 171 -4.30 4.50 -2.59
C ILE A 171 -5.19 3.58 -1.74
N ARG A 172 -4.60 2.76 -0.86
CA ARG A 172 -5.36 1.86 -0.01
C ARG A 172 -6.20 2.61 1.03
N LEU A 173 -5.68 3.70 1.59
CA LEU A 173 -6.47 4.61 2.44
C LEU A 173 -7.66 5.22 1.68
N ILE A 174 -7.44 5.71 0.45
CA ILE A 174 -8.50 6.24 -0.41
C ILE A 174 -9.57 5.18 -0.71
N LYS A 175 -9.16 3.95 -1.04
CA LYS A 175 -10.08 2.84 -1.31
C LYS A 175 -10.92 2.48 -0.07
N LEU A 176 -10.33 2.47 1.13
CA LEU A 176 -11.03 2.15 2.37
C LEU A 176 -12.06 3.21 2.78
N ASP A 177 -11.80 4.50 2.49
CA ASP A 177 -12.66 5.62 2.89
C ASP A 177 -13.68 6.02 1.82
N ARG A 178 -13.31 5.98 0.53
CA ARG A 178 -14.07 6.62 -0.56
C ARG A 178 -14.40 5.73 -1.76
N ILE A 179 -13.55 4.75 -2.10
CA ILE A 179 -13.63 4.02 -3.38
C ILE A 179 -13.53 2.51 -3.13
N ARG A 180 -14.47 1.96 -2.36
CA ARG A 180 -14.48 0.52 -2.07
C ARG A 180 -14.85 -0.27 -3.33
N LEU A 181 -14.18 -1.41 -3.53
CA LEU A 181 -14.69 -2.41 -4.44
C LEU A 181 -16.04 -2.91 -3.92
N SER A 182 -17.00 -2.94 -4.81
CA SER A 182 -18.39 -3.27 -4.55
C SER A 182 -18.89 -4.15 -5.69
N PRO A 183 -20.07 -4.76 -5.55
CA PRO A 183 -20.66 -5.54 -6.65
C PRO A 183 -20.90 -4.70 -7.92
N VAL A 184 -20.93 -3.37 -7.79
CA VAL A 184 -21.09 -2.43 -8.91
C VAL A 184 -19.76 -2.00 -9.52
N THR A 185 -18.74 -1.72 -8.68
CA THR A 185 -17.47 -1.14 -9.15
C THR A 185 -16.41 -2.19 -9.51
N LEU A 186 -16.44 -3.35 -8.86
CA LEU A 186 -15.49 -4.43 -9.13
C LEU A 186 -15.57 -4.92 -10.57
N PRO A 187 -16.76 -5.20 -11.15
CA PRO A 187 -16.85 -5.69 -12.51
C PRO A 187 -16.19 -4.77 -13.55
N ALA A 188 -16.37 -3.45 -13.40
CA ALA A 188 -15.74 -2.47 -14.29
C ALA A 188 -14.21 -2.47 -14.15
N ALA A 189 -13.69 -2.42 -12.92
CA ALA A 189 -12.25 -2.43 -12.67
C ALA A 189 -11.58 -3.71 -13.22
N PHE A 190 -12.21 -4.87 -13.01
CA PHE A 190 -11.69 -6.14 -13.49
C PHE A 190 -11.81 -6.28 -15.02
N ALA A 191 -12.82 -5.68 -15.66
CA ALA A 191 -12.89 -5.62 -17.11
C ALA A 191 -11.72 -4.82 -17.70
N ASP A 192 -11.37 -3.68 -17.09
CA ASP A 192 -10.20 -2.89 -17.49
C ASP A 192 -8.89 -3.69 -17.32
N HIS A 193 -8.75 -4.44 -16.21
CA HIS A 193 -7.59 -5.30 -15.98
C HIS A 193 -7.49 -6.40 -17.03
N ILE A 194 -8.59 -7.07 -17.34
CA ILE A 194 -8.62 -8.13 -18.37
C ILE A 194 -8.19 -7.55 -19.72
N ALA A 195 -8.66 -6.36 -20.10
CA ALA A 195 -8.25 -5.73 -21.35
C ALA A 195 -6.73 -5.46 -21.40
N VAL A 196 -6.13 -5.09 -20.28
CA VAL A 196 -4.66 -4.94 -20.17
C VAL A 196 -3.97 -6.30 -20.27
N ILE A 197 -4.44 -7.31 -19.53
CA ILE A 197 -3.84 -8.66 -19.50
C ILE A 197 -3.88 -9.31 -20.89
N GLU A 198 -4.98 -9.14 -21.63
CA GLU A 198 -5.15 -9.67 -22.99
C GLU A 198 -4.27 -8.92 -24.02
N ALA A 199 -3.79 -7.73 -23.68
CA ALA A 199 -2.89 -6.93 -24.51
C ALA A 199 -1.39 -7.11 -24.18
N LEU A 200 -1.06 -7.80 -23.08
CA LEU A 200 0.32 -8.17 -22.72
C LEU A 200 0.81 -9.34 -23.58
#